data_AF-A0A177QAK0-F1
#
_entry.id   AF-A0A177QAK0-F1
#
_cell.length_a   1.000
_cell.length_b   1.000
_cell.length_c   1.000
_cell.angle_alpha   90.00
_cell.angle_beta   90.00
_cell.angle_gamma   90.00
#
_symmetry.space_group_name_H-M   'P 1'
#
loop_
_entity.id
_entity.type
_entity.pdbx_description
1 polymer ?
#
loop_
_entity_poly.entity_id
_entity_poly.type
_entity_poly.pdbx_seq_one_letter_code
_entity_poly.pdbx_strand_id
1 'polypeptide(L)' 'MGGGGLTLSGSYRVGFAAEGKINRRDFNVNFSATLDNGGMIVSDEIIIKIDTEYITANTGPR' A
#
# COMPACT_ATOMS: atom_id res chain seq x y z
N MET A 1 0.56 13.22 -4.29
CA MET A 1 1.02 14.49 -3.68
C MET A 1 2.01 14.14 -2.59
N GLY A 2 3.32 14.30 -2.80
CA GLY A 2 4.34 14.02 -1.80
C GLY A 2 4.75 15.30 -1.08
N GLY A 3 4.69 15.32 0.26
CA GLY A 3 5.16 16.41 1.10
C GLY A 3 6.48 16.03 1.76
N GLY A 4 7.52 16.84 1.56
CA GLY A 4 8.82 16.68 2.21
C GLY A 4 9.00 17.71 3.33
N GLY A 5 9.29 17.23 4.55
CA GLY A 5 9.54 18.08 5.72
C GLY A 5 10.95 17.87 6.25
N LEU A 6 11.69 18.96 6.48
CA LEU A 6 12.97 18.91 7.19
C LEU A 6 12.69 18.62 8.67
N THR A 7 13.31 17.57 9.21
CA THR A 7 13.28 17.33 10.65
C THR A 7 14.31 18.21 11.35
N LEU A 8 14.07 18.57 12.62
CA LEU A 8 14.98 19.40 13.43
C LEU A 8 16.39 18.80 13.58
N SER A 9 16.58 17.52 13.22
CA SER A 9 17.84 16.79 13.25
C SER A 9 18.64 16.84 11.92
N GLY A 10 18.15 17.53 10.89
CA GLY A 10 18.80 17.58 9.56
C GLY A 10 18.51 16.38 8.66
N SER A 11 17.73 15.40 9.10
CA SER A 11 17.25 14.30 8.25
C SER A 11 16.08 14.77 7.39
N TYR A 12 16.14 14.49 6.09
CA TYR A 12 15.02 14.70 5.17
C TYR A 12 14.02 13.54 5.31
N ARG A 13 12.73 13.89 5.38
CA ARG A 13 11.61 12.95 5.51
C ARG A 13 10.65 13.15 4.36
N VAL A 14 10.30 12.06 3.68
CA VAL A 14 9.37 12.08 2.53
C VAL A 14 8.30 11.03 2.70
N GLY A 15 7.04 11.44 2.54
CA GLY A 15 5.90 10.54 2.45
C GLY A 15 5.47 10.30 1.00
N PHE A 16 5.11 9.06 0.69
CA PHE A 16 4.49 8.66 -0.58
C PHE A 16 3.21 7.87 -0.32
N ALA A 17 2.20 8.14 -1.13
CA ALA A 17 0.94 7.40 -1.14
C ALA A 17 0.67 6.88 -2.56
N ALA A 18 0.23 5.62 -2.67
CA ALA A 18 -0.18 5.01 -3.91
C ALA A 18 -1.44 4.15 -3.71
N GLU A 19 -2.33 4.18 -4.69
CA GLU A 19 -3.53 3.35 -4.73
C GLU A 19 -3.58 2.60 -6.07
N GLY A 20 -3.97 1.33 -6.02
CA GLY A 20 -4.12 0.48 -7.20
C GLY A 20 -5.26 -0.51 -7.05
N LYS A 21 -5.69 -1.07 -8.16
CA LYS A 21 -6.72 -2.12 -8.21
C LYS A 21 -6.20 -3.30 -9.01
N ILE A 22 -6.41 -4.51 -8.50
CA ILE A 22 -6.07 -5.75 -9.19
C ILE A 22 -7.25 -6.72 -9.18
N ASN A 23 -7.28 -7.65 -10.13
CA ASN A 23 -8.17 -8.80 -10.06
C ASN A 23 -7.44 -9.98 -9.43
N ARG A 24 -7.98 -10.54 -8.33
CA ARG A 24 -7.37 -11.68 -7.61
C ARG A 24 -7.20 -12.93 -8.48
N ARG A 25 -8.05 -13.09 -9.50
CA ARG A 25 -8.03 -14.25 -10.39
C ARG A 25 -6.82 -14.24 -11.32
N ASP A 26 -6.28 -13.05 -11.63
CA ASP A 26 -5.02 -12.91 -12.39
C ASP A 26 -3.84 -13.53 -11.64
N PHE A 27 -3.95 -13.66 -10.32
CA PHE A 27 -2.96 -14.26 -9.42
C PHE A 27 -3.33 -15.68 -8.97
N ASN A 28 -4.28 -16.33 -9.66
CA ASN A 28 -4.78 -17.67 -9.36
C ASN A 28 -5.39 -17.83 -7.95
N VAL A 29 -5.85 -16.73 -7.34
CA VAL A 29 -6.51 -16.74 -6.02
C VAL A 29 -8.01 -16.95 -6.21
N ASN A 30 -8.45 -18.21 -6.12
CA ASN A 30 -9.79 -18.66 -6.53
C ASN A 30 -10.68 -19.13 -5.36
N PHE A 31 -10.54 -18.57 -4.16
CA PHE A 31 -11.49 -18.88 -3.09
C PHE A 31 -12.85 -18.25 -3.39
N SER A 32 -13.91 -19.01 -3.15
CA SER A 32 -15.28 -18.57 -3.33
C SER A 32 -16.01 -18.82 -2.02
N ALA A 33 -16.58 -17.77 -1.45
CA ALA A 33 -17.55 -17.89 -0.38
C ALA A 33 -18.89 -17.41 -0.95
N THR A 34 -19.86 -18.31 -0.99
CA THR A 34 -21.23 -18.04 -1.42
C THR A 34 -22.12 -17.95 -0.20
N LEU A 35 -23.03 -16.98 -0.15
CA LEU A 35 -24.11 -17.00 0.84
C LEU A 35 -25.04 -18.18 0.53
N ASP A 36 -25.76 -18.67 1.55
CA ASP A 36 -26.79 -19.71 1.40
C ASP A 36 -27.88 -19.34 0.36
N ASN A 37 -28.01 -18.04 0.07
CA ASN A 37 -28.95 -17.48 -0.91
C ASN A 37 -28.34 -17.33 -2.33
N GLY A 38 -27.14 -17.85 -2.59
CA GLY A 38 -26.48 -17.82 -3.90
C GLY A 38 -25.71 -16.53 -4.23
N GLY A 39 -25.63 -15.58 -3.30
CA GLY A 39 -24.85 -14.34 -3.47
C GLY A 39 -23.35 -14.57 -3.32
N MET A 40 -22.53 -13.86 -4.09
CA MET A 40 -21.07 -13.86 -3.95
C MET A 40 -20.66 -12.97 -2.76
N ILE A 41 -19.94 -13.53 -1.79
CA ILE A 41 -19.46 -12.80 -0.60
C ILE A 41 -18.15 -12.06 -0.89
N VAL A 42 -17.41 -12.52 -1.90
CA VAL A 42 -16.01 -12.12 -2.13
C VAL A 42 -15.86 -11.50 -3.50
N SER A 43 -15.48 -10.22 -3.53
CA SER A 43 -15.16 -9.50 -4.77
C SER A 43 -13.93 -10.08 -5.47
N ASP A 44 -13.90 -10.02 -6.80
CA ASP A 44 -12.69 -10.29 -7.58
C ASP A 44 -11.72 -9.09 -7.58
N GLU A 45 -12.24 -7.87 -7.44
CA GLU A 45 -11.44 -6.65 -7.33
C GLU A 45 -10.85 -6.52 -5.93
N ILE A 46 -9.53 -6.32 -5.86
CA ILE A 46 -8.77 -5.99 -4.67
C ILE A 46 -8.25 -4.55 -4.82
N ILE A 47 -8.56 -3.70 -3.84
CA ILE A 47 -7.99 -2.35 -3.73
C ILE A 47 -6.72 -2.45 -2.87
N ILE A 48 -5.61 -1.97 -3.41
CA ILE A 48 -4.31 -1.91 -2.73
C ILE A 48 -4.05 -0.44 -2.37
N LYS A 49 -3.78 -0.19 -1.09
CA LYS A 49 -3.38 1.13 -0.59
C LYS A 49 -2.00 1.02 0.04
N ILE A 50 -1.09 1.89 -0.39
CA ILE A 50 0.29 1.94 0.06
C ILE A 50 0.54 3.34 0.59
N ASP A 51 0.83 3.44 1.89
CA ASP A 51 1.31 4.65 2.54
C ASP A 51 2.70 4.36 3.10
N THR A 52 3.69 5.11 2.63
CA THR A 52 5.09 4.88 2.98
C THR A 52 5.77 6.18 3.36
N GLU A 53 6.77 6.06 4.23
CA GLU A 53 7.55 7.17 4.71
C GLU A 53 9.03 6.79 4.75
N TYR A 54 9.88 7.67 4.24
CA TYR A 54 11.32 7.47 4.14
C TYR A 54 12.06 8.57 4.89
N ILE A 55 13.15 8.18 5.54
CA ILE A 55 14.10 9.11 6.16
C ILE A 55 15.48 8.92 5.53
N THR A 56 16.23 10.01 5.36
CA THR A 56 17.64 9.89 4.98
C THR A 56 18.41 9.19 6.10
N ALA A 57 19.10 8.09 5.77
CA ALA A 57 20.06 7.45 6.66
C ALA A 57 21.21 8.43 6.93
N ASN A 58 21.42 8.77 8.20
CA ASN A 58 22.51 9.64 8.62
C ASN A 58 23.84 8.88 8.52
N THR A 59 24.46 8.92 7.34
CA THR A 59 25.83 8.43 7.16
C THR A 59 26.81 9.53 7.56
N GLY A 60 27.01 9.71 8.86
CA GLY A 60 28.16 10.47 9.37
C GLY A 60 29.47 9.67 9.17
N PRO A 61 30.63 10.33 8.94
CA PRO A 61 31.90 9.64 8.81
C PRO A 61 32.26 9.00 10.17
N ARG A 62 32.55 7.70 10.17
CA ARG A 62 33.14 7.01 11.32
C ARG A 62 34.62 7.35 11.45
#